data_AF-A0A191WD51-F1
#
_entry.id   AF-A0A191WD51-F1
#
_cell.length_a   1.000
_cell.length_b   1.000
_cell.length_c   1.000
_cell.angle_alpha   90.00
_cell.angle_beta   90.00
_cell.angle_gamma   90.00
#
_symmetry.space_group_name_H-M   'P 1'
#
loop_
_entity.id
_entity.type
_entity.pdbx_description
1 polymer ?
#
loop_
_entity_poly.entity_id
_entity_poly.type
_entity_poly.pdbx_seq_one_letter_code
_entity_poly.pdbx_strand_id
1 'polypeptide(L)'
;MSGLSNSSGTGNGTGTGTGAVERAARATLHWSLRYTGGLDPVVAADRQNEILSDLHEQAAWATEAGVSQRAIARSIRARMLRGIPADLSWRRTQLTGEETARWSAPRVDGLLVAAVALIGIVQVAVGTYIAARQTRALLIGDIGFIPSSAAITIALGSIALVATALLWHRSTRHWGAMMLAVTGVLIFAQSVEALYYLSATALVVILRVTWLEPAAYAIGLGVAIVCLTGTAQWAMPAHLVPATSNRRESR
;
A
#
# COMPACT_ATOMS: atom_id res chain seq x y z
N MET A 1 -72.59 -12.17 -5.52
CA MET A 1 -72.18 -10.75 -5.61
C MET A 1 -71.03 -10.58 -4.63
N SER A 2 -69.80 -10.69 -5.11
CA SER A 2 -68.93 -9.55 -5.45
C SER A 2 -68.36 -8.90 -4.16
N GLY A 3 -67.06 -8.83 -3.91
CA GLY A 3 -65.93 -9.07 -4.78
C GLY A 3 -64.62 -9.27 -4.01
N LEU A 4 -63.68 -9.88 -4.73
CA LEU A 4 -62.29 -10.09 -4.37
C LEU A 4 -61.54 -8.75 -4.38
N SER A 5 -60.89 -8.40 -3.28
CA SER A 5 -59.87 -7.35 -3.27
C SER A 5 -58.52 -7.96 -3.59
N ASN A 6 -58.04 -7.65 -4.78
CA ASN A 6 -56.70 -7.92 -5.27
C ASN A 6 -55.72 -6.90 -4.65
N SER A 7 -54.68 -7.36 -3.93
CA SER A 7 -53.53 -6.52 -3.57
C SER A 7 -52.24 -7.20 -4.03
N SER A 8 -51.87 -6.87 -5.26
CA SER A 8 -50.60 -7.12 -5.91
C SER A 8 -49.53 -6.10 -5.49
N GLY A 9 -48.29 -6.57 -5.31
CA GLY A 9 -47.05 -5.78 -5.30
C GLY A 9 -46.65 -5.25 -3.92
N THR A 10 -45.41 -5.34 -3.46
CA THR A 10 -44.14 -5.28 -4.19
C THR A 10 -43.02 -5.97 -3.40
N GLY A 11 -42.51 -7.09 -3.90
CA GLY A 11 -41.18 -7.58 -3.54
C GLY A 11 -40.13 -6.74 -4.26
N ASN A 12 -39.43 -5.85 -3.55
CA ASN A 12 -38.33 -5.08 -4.12
C ASN A 12 -37.21 -4.95 -3.09
N GLY A 13 -36.31 -5.95 -3.04
CA GLY A 13 -35.19 -5.96 -2.09
C GLY A 13 -33.94 -6.74 -2.53
N THR A 14 -33.99 -7.52 -3.61
CA THR A 14 -32.94 -8.51 -3.92
C THR A 14 -32.01 -8.15 -5.09
N GLY A 15 -32.34 -7.18 -5.94
CA GLY A 15 -31.63 -6.94 -7.21
C GLY A 15 -30.24 -6.28 -7.10
N THR A 16 -29.97 -5.48 -6.08
CA THR A 16 -28.69 -4.73 -5.98
C THR A 16 -27.53 -5.56 -5.42
N GLY A 17 -27.84 -6.64 -4.71
CA GLY A 17 -26.87 -7.53 -4.07
C GLY A 17 -26.20 -8.47 -5.06
N THR A 18 -27.00 -9.16 -5.87
CA THR A 18 -26.53 -10.19 -6.82
C THR A 18 -25.52 -9.63 -7.82
N GLY A 19 -25.76 -8.42 -8.34
CA GLY A 19 -24.83 -7.77 -9.26
C GLY A 19 -23.48 -7.41 -8.63
N ALA A 20 -23.40 -7.22 -7.31
CA ALA A 20 -22.13 -6.91 -6.64
C ALA A 20 -21.23 -8.14 -6.52
N VAL A 21 -21.82 -9.31 -6.24
CA VAL A 21 -21.11 -10.60 -6.19
C VAL A 21 -20.65 -11.00 -7.58
N GLU A 22 -21.51 -10.90 -8.58
CA GLU A 22 -21.16 -11.22 -9.96
C GLU A 22 -20.05 -10.33 -10.51
N ARG A 23 -20.05 -9.03 -10.19
CA ARG A 23 -18.93 -8.13 -10.53
C ARG A 23 -17.63 -8.53 -9.84
N ALA A 24 -17.69 -8.97 -8.58
CA ALA A 24 -16.52 -9.43 -7.85
C ALA A 24 -15.96 -10.74 -8.45
N ALA A 25 -16.83 -11.71 -8.73
CA ALA A 25 -16.46 -12.97 -9.38
C ALA A 25 -15.84 -12.74 -10.77
N ARG A 26 -16.46 -11.89 -11.60
CA ARG A 26 -15.90 -11.50 -12.90
C ARG A 26 -14.53 -10.85 -12.80
N ALA A 27 -14.32 -9.98 -11.81
CA ALA A 27 -13.01 -9.37 -11.58
C ALA A 27 -11.94 -10.42 -11.20
N THR A 28 -12.30 -11.41 -10.38
CA THR A 28 -11.42 -12.52 -10.00
C THR A 28 -11.07 -13.40 -11.20
N LEU A 29 -12.05 -13.74 -12.05
CA LEU A 29 -11.82 -14.49 -13.28
C LEU A 29 -10.99 -13.71 -14.31
N HIS A 30 -11.24 -12.40 -14.45
CA HIS A 30 -10.45 -11.57 -15.36
C HIS A 30 -8.99 -11.47 -14.89
N TRP A 31 -8.78 -11.37 -13.58
CA TRP A 31 -7.45 -11.44 -12.99
C TRP A 31 -6.79 -12.80 -13.25
N SER A 32 -7.51 -13.92 -13.08
CA SER A 32 -6.94 -15.26 -13.33
C SER A 32 -6.46 -15.43 -14.75
N LEU A 33 -7.29 -15.07 -15.73
CA LEU A 33 -6.92 -15.05 -17.16
C LEU A 33 -5.67 -14.21 -17.41
N ARG A 34 -5.54 -13.08 -16.74
CA ARG A 34 -4.39 -12.18 -16.93
C ARG A 34 -3.10 -12.73 -16.33
N TYR A 35 -3.12 -13.26 -15.10
CA TYR A 35 -1.89 -13.73 -14.47
C TYR A 35 -1.45 -15.11 -14.99
N THR A 36 -2.37 -15.96 -15.45
CA THR A 36 -2.00 -17.24 -16.09
C THR A 36 -1.58 -17.07 -17.56
N GLY A 37 -1.68 -15.86 -18.11
CA GLY A 37 -1.30 -15.58 -19.50
C GLY A 37 0.17 -15.92 -19.77
N GLY A 38 0.40 -16.75 -20.80
CA GLY A 38 1.74 -17.21 -21.20
C GLY A 38 2.29 -18.42 -20.43
N LEU A 39 1.47 -19.04 -19.56
CA LEU A 39 1.77 -20.35 -18.99
C LEU A 39 1.34 -21.48 -19.92
N ASP A 40 1.75 -22.71 -19.61
CA ASP A 40 1.24 -23.91 -20.26
C ASP A 40 -0.30 -23.94 -20.22
N PRO A 41 -0.98 -24.21 -21.37
CA PRO A 41 -2.43 -24.16 -21.45
C PRO A 41 -3.16 -25.10 -20.47
N VAL A 42 -2.59 -26.28 -20.16
CA VAL A 42 -3.19 -27.25 -19.24
C VAL A 42 -3.11 -26.71 -17.82
N VAL A 43 -1.92 -26.25 -17.40
CA VAL A 43 -1.69 -25.66 -16.08
C VAL A 43 -2.56 -24.41 -15.85
N ALA A 44 -2.70 -23.57 -16.88
CA ALA A 44 -3.55 -22.39 -16.84
C ALA A 44 -5.03 -22.76 -16.70
N ALA A 45 -5.51 -23.75 -17.47
CA ALA A 45 -6.90 -24.21 -17.43
C ALA A 45 -7.25 -24.84 -16.08
N ASP A 46 -6.39 -25.69 -15.54
CA ASP A 46 -6.59 -26.33 -14.23
C ASP A 46 -6.75 -25.29 -13.13
N ARG A 47 -5.85 -24.29 -13.10
CA ARG A 47 -5.92 -23.21 -12.09
C ARG A 47 -7.16 -22.34 -12.24
N GLN A 48 -7.60 -22.07 -13.46
CA GLN A 48 -8.82 -21.31 -13.71
C GLN A 48 -10.07 -22.10 -13.30
N ASN A 49 -10.10 -23.41 -13.53
CA ASN A 49 -11.20 -24.28 -13.14
C ASN A 49 -11.31 -24.41 -11.61
N GLU A 50 -10.20 -24.50 -10.90
CA GLU A 50 -10.16 -24.48 -9.43
C GLU A 50 -10.79 -23.18 -8.89
N ILE A 51 -10.37 -22.02 -9.40
CA ILE A 51 -10.91 -20.72 -8.99
C ILE A 51 -12.40 -20.60 -9.32
N LEU A 52 -12.83 -21.14 -10.46
CA LEU A 52 -14.24 -21.15 -10.84
C LEU A 52 -15.06 -22.03 -9.89
N SER A 53 -14.55 -23.21 -9.52
CA SER A 53 -15.17 -24.11 -8.55
C SER A 53 -15.31 -23.43 -7.18
N ASP A 54 -14.23 -22.81 -6.67
CA ASP A 54 -14.23 -22.07 -5.42
C ASP A 54 -15.28 -20.95 -5.40
N LEU A 55 -15.39 -20.20 -6.50
CA LEU A 55 -16.39 -19.13 -6.63
C LEU A 55 -17.82 -19.69 -6.65
N HIS A 56 -18.02 -20.85 -7.28
CA HIS A 56 -19.32 -21.53 -7.31
C HIS A 56 -19.72 -22.03 -5.93
N GLU A 57 -18.82 -22.73 -5.24
CA GLU A 57 -19.02 -23.22 -3.87
C GLU A 57 -19.30 -22.07 -2.91
N GLN A 58 -18.54 -20.99 -3.01
CA GLN A 58 -18.74 -19.81 -2.16
C GLN A 58 -20.09 -19.12 -2.43
N ALA A 59 -20.57 -19.13 -3.68
CA ALA A 59 -21.89 -18.59 -4.02
C ALA A 59 -23.03 -19.51 -3.55
N ALA A 60 -22.86 -20.83 -3.64
CA ALA A 60 -23.82 -21.81 -3.14
C ALA A 60 -23.97 -21.72 -1.62
N TRP A 61 -22.84 -21.80 -0.88
CA TRP A 61 -22.82 -21.67 0.58
C TRP A 61 -23.43 -20.35 1.07
N ALA A 62 -23.12 -19.25 0.37
CA ALA A 62 -23.68 -17.93 0.67
C ALA A 62 -25.22 -17.87 0.57
N THR A 63 -25.77 -18.59 -0.41
CA THR A 63 -27.21 -18.66 -0.64
C THR A 63 -27.88 -19.47 0.46
N GLU A 64 -27.27 -20.59 0.86
CA GLU A 64 -27.76 -21.46 1.94
C GLU A 64 -27.68 -20.80 3.32
N ALA A 65 -26.59 -20.09 3.61
CA ALA A 65 -26.35 -19.45 4.90
C ALA A 65 -27.04 -18.08 5.08
N GLY A 66 -27.79 -17.61 4.07
CA GLY A 66 -28.50 -16.33 4.12
C GLY A 66 -27.59 -15.10 4.28
N VAL A 67 -26.32 -15.21 3.88
CA VAL A 67 -25.33 -14.15 4.08
C VAL A 67 -25.59 -12.99 3.13
N SER A 68 -25.45 -11.75 3.61
CA SER A 68 -25.67 -10.58 2.76
C SER A 68 -24.73 -10.57 1.55
N GLN A 69 -25.30 -10.36 0.35
CA GLN A 69 -24.58 -10.31 -0.93
C GLN A 69 -23.41 -9.30 -0.91
N ARG A 70 -23.56 -8.18 -0.18
CA ARG A 70 -22.47 -7.19 -0.02
C ARG A 70 -21.31 -7.72 0.82
N ALA A 71 -21.56 -8.53 1.85
CA ALA A 71 -20.51 -9.16 2.64
C ALA A 71 -19.72 -10.19 1.81
N ILE A 72 -20.41 -10.95 0.96
CA ILE A 72 -19.80 -11.92 0.04
C ILE A 72 -18.95 -11.21 -1.01
N ALA A 73 -19.47 -10.16 -1.65
CA ALA A 73 -18.69 -9.39 -2.63
C ALA A 73 -17.42 -8.79 -2.01
N ARG A 74 -17.48 -8.32 -0.75
CA ARG A 74 -16.31 -7.85 -0.01
C ARG A 74 -15.33 -8.96 0.31
N SER A 75 -15.80 -10.14 0.72
CA SER A 75 -14.92 -11.26 1.05
C SER A 75 -14.21 -11.81 -0.18
N ILE A 76 -14.89 -11.93 -1.33
CA ILE A 76 -14.28 -12.32 -2.62
C ILE A 76 -13.17 -11.32 -3.00
N ARG A 77 -13.47 -10.01 -2.98
CA ARG A 77 -12.48 -8.97 -3.29
C ARG A 77 -11.30 -8.96 -2.33
N ALA A 78 -11.56 -9.10 -1.02
CA ALA A 78 -10.51 -9.13 -0.02
C ALA A 78 -9.61 -10.37 -0.16
N ARG A 79 -10.16 -11.51 -0.58
CA ARG A 79 -9.37 -12.72 -0.87
C ARG A 79 -8.54 -12.53 -2.13
N MET A 80 -9.14 -12.06 -3.22
CA MET A 80 -8.45 -11.76 -4.47
C MET A 80 -7.27 -10.81 -4.23
N LEU A 81 -7.47 -9.67 -3.57
CA LEU A 81 -6.40 -8.69 -3.32
C LEU A 81 -5.26 -9.24 -2.46
N ARG A 82 -5.58 -10.06 -1.46
CA ARG A 82 -4.56 -10.73 -0.62
C ARG A 82 -3.86 -11.88 -1.35
N GLY A 83 -4.50 -12.47 -2.36
CA GLY A 83 -3.98 -13.57 -3.17
C GLY A 83 -3.02 -13.13 -4.28
N ILE A 84 -3.10 -11.88 -4.76
CA ILE A 84 -2.27 -11.37 -5.87
C ILE A 84 -0.76 -11.68 -5.71
N PRO A 85 -0.12 -11.44 -4.56
CA PRO A 85 1.30 -11.76 -4.40
C PRO A 85 1.59 -13.26 -4.51
N ALA A 86 0.71 -14.11 -3.98
CA ALA A 86 0.83 -15.56 -4.07
C ALA A 86 0.66 -16.04 -5.52
N ASP A 87 -0.35 -15.53 -6.25
CA ASP A 87 -0.58 -15.84 -7.66
C ASP A 87 0.62 -15.50 -8.55
N LEU A 88 1.22 -14.33 -8.33
CA LEU A 88 2.42 -13.90 -9.05
C LEU A 88 3.65 -14.73 -8.70
N SER A 89 3.79 -15.13 -7.42
CA SER A 89 4.89 -16.00 -6.99
C SER A 89 4.77 -17.39 -7.63
N TRP A 90 3.56 -17.96 -7.67
CA TRP A 90 3.27 -19.23 -8.30
C TRP A 90 3.56 -19.19 -9.80
N ARG A 91 3.10 -18.15 -10.50
CA ARG A 91 3.38 -17.96 -11.93
C ARG A 91 4.88 -17.95 -12.20
N ARG A 92 5.65 -17.27 -11.35
CA ARG A 92 7.10 -17.21 -11.49
C ARG A 92 7.73 -18.59 -11.37
N THR A 93 7.31 -19.40 -10.40
CA THR A 93 7.75 -20.79 -10.25
C THR A 93 7.46 -21.62 -11.50
N GLN A 94 6.26 -21.46 -12.08
CA GLN A 94 5.88 -22.19 -13.30
C GLN A 94 6.69 -21.76 -14.54
N LEU A 95 7.12 -20.50 -14.62
CA LEU A 95 7.95 -20.01 -15.72
C LEU A 95 9.43 -20.37 -15.58
N THR A 96 9.95 -20.47 -14.36
CA THR A 96 11.36 -20.76 -14.13
C THR A 96 11.67 -22.25 -14.04
N GLY A 97 10.66 -23.11 -13.87
CA GLY A 97 10.84 -24.57 -13.75
C GLY A 97 11.63 -25.01 -12.51
N GLU A 98 11.94 -24.07 -11.61
CA GLU A 98 12.63 -24.34 -10.35
C GLU A 98 11.57 -24.63 -9.28
N GLU A 99 11.39 -25.90 -8.90
CA GLU A 99 10.59 -26.34 -7.74
C GLU A 99 11.08 -25.76 -6.38
N THR A 100 12.11 -24.93 -6.38
CA THR A 100 12.77 -24.37 -5.20
C THR A 100 12.63 -22.85 -5.10
N ALA A 101 11.41 -22.34 -5.24
CA ALA A 101 11.04 -21.07 -4.61
C ALA A 101 10.06 -21.30 -3.46
N ARG A 102 10.44 -22.19 -2.52
CA ARG A 102 10.02 -22.01 -1.11
C ARG A 102 10.26 -20.54 -0.82
N TRP A 103 9.20 -19.83 -0.45
CA TRP A 103 9.29 -18.46 0.03
C TRP A 103 10.38 -18.42 1.10
N SER A 104 11.60 -18.05 0.70
CA SER A 104 12.56 -17.54 1.65
C SER A 104 11.87 -16.30 2.18
N ALA A 105 11.59 -16.28 3.48
CA ALA A 105 11.06 -15.13 4.19
C ALA A 105 11.60 -13.84 3.56
N PRO A 106 10.77 -12.80 3.33
CA PRO A 106 11.20 -11.60 2.63
C PRO A 106 12.56 -11.21 3.17
N ARG A 107 13.60 -11.30 2.32
CA ARG A 107 14.95 -10.92 2.73
C ARG A 107 14.80 -9.57 3.38
N VAL A 108 15.36 -9.38 4.58
CA VAL A 108 15.22 -8.14 5.38
C VAL A 108 15.37 -6.88 4.51
N ASP A 109 16.22 -6.97 3.48
CA ASP A 109 16.39 -6.00 2.39
C ASP A 109 15.09 -5.59 1.66
N GLY A 110 14.25 -6.53 1.21
CA GLY A 110 12.99 -6.23 0.52
C GLY A 110 11.92 -5.59 1.43
N LEU A 111 11.85 -6.03 2.69
CA LEU A 111 10.97 -5.42 3.69
C LEU A 111 11.43 -4.00 4.01
N LEU A 112 12.73 -3.79 4.12
CA LEU A 112 13.33 -2.49 4.38
C LEU A 112 13.12 -1.53 3.19
N VAL A 113 13.32 -1.98 1.95
CA VAL A 113 12.99 -1.20 0.74
C VAL A 113 11.51 -0.78 0.77
N ALA A 114 10.59 -1.72 1.06
CA ALA A 114 9.17 -1.43 1.10
C ALA A 114 8.82 -0.42 2.21
N ALA A 115 9.42 -0.55 3.40
CA ALA A 115 9.24 0.39 4.50
C ALA A 115 9.73 1.80 4.14
N VAL A 116 10.95 1.92 3.59
CA VAL A 116 11.54 3.22 3.18
C VAL A 116 10.73 3.85 2.04
N ALA A 117 10.27 3.06 1.07
CA ALA A 117 9.42 3.55 -0.01
C ALA A 117 8.06 4.04 0.51
N LEU A 118 7.43 3.31 1.45
CA LEU A 118 6.19 3.72 2.07
C LEU A 118 6.34 5.05 2.82
N ILE A 119 7.44 5.21 3.56
CA ILE A 119 7.79 6.47 4.22
C ILE A 119 7.86 7.62 3.21
N GLY A 120 8.56 7.42 2.09
CA GLY A 120 8.65 8.43 1.03
C GLY A 120 7.30 8.80 0.42
N ILE A 121 6.46 7.79 0.12
CA ILE A 121 5.09 8.01 -0.40
C ILE A 121 4.25 8.84 0.58
N VAL A 122 4.31 8.53 1.87
CA VAL A 122 3.57 9.27 2.91
C VAL A 122 4.05 10.73 2.96
N GLN A 123 5.36 10.98 2.93
CA GLN A 123 5.92 12.33 2.91
C GLN A 123 5.44 13.14 1.69
N VAL A 124 5.44 12.53 0.50
CA VAL A 124 4.93 13.16 -0.73
C VAL A 124 3.44 13.47 -0.62
N ALA A 125 2.65 12.54 -0.08
CA ALA A 125 1.21 12.73 0.10
C ALA A 125 0.91 13.91 1.04
N VAL A 126 1.66 14.05 2.13
CA VAL A 126 1.54 15.18 3.07
C VAL A 126 1.85 16.50 2.38
N GLY A 127 2.98 16.61 1.68
CA GLY A 127 3.35 17.83 0.95
C GLY A 127 2.32 18.22 -0.12
N THR A 128 1.83 17.23 -0.88
CA THR A 128 0.80 17.42 -1.91
C THR A 128 -0.53 17.85 -1.32
N TYR A 129 -0.94 17.27 -0.18
CA TYR A 129 -2.16 17.64 0.52
C TYR A 129 -2.14 19.10 0.99
N ILE A 130 -1.01 19.53 1.59
CA ILE A 130 -0.84 20.93 2.02
C ILE A 130 -0.87 21.86 0.81
N ALA A 131 -0.16 21.53 -0.29
CA ALA A 131 -0.20 22.29 -1.53
C ALA A 131 -1.64 22.46 -2.05
N ALA A 132 -2.38 21.36 -2.20
CA ALA A 132 -3.74 21.36 -2.71
C ALA A 132 -4.69 22.20 -1.83
N ARG A 133 -4.53 22.10 -0.51
CA ARG A 133 -5.33 22.87 0.44
C ARG A 133 -5.05 24.38 0.34
N GLN A 134 -3.79 24.77 0.20
CA GLN A 134 -3.41 26.18 0.04
C GLN A 134 -3.86 26.74 -1.30
N THR A 135 -3.69 25.99 -2.40
CA THR A 135 -4.22 26.40 -3.70
C THR A 135 -5.73 26.62 -3.64
N ARG A 136 -6.48 25.72 -2.98
CA ARG A 136 -7.92 25.88 -2.78
C ARG A 136 -8.26 27.14 -1.96
N ALA A 137 -7.53 27.41 -0.88
CA ALA A 137 -7.77 28.57 -0.03
C ALA A 137 -7.49 29.90 -0.76
N LEU A 138 -6.43 29.96 -1.57
CA LEU A 138 -6.11 31.11 -2.42
C LEU A 138 -7.18 31.33 -3.50
N LEU A 139 -7.66 30.25 -4.15
CA LEU A 139 -8.68 30.33 -5.20
C LEU A 139 -10.04 30.83 -4.67
N ILE A 140 -10.37 30.52 -3.41
CA ILE A 140 -11.61 30.97 -2.76
C ILE A 140 -11.47 32.39 -2.19
N GLY A 141 -10.26 32.96 -2.20
CA GLY A 141 -9.98 34.27 -1.59
C GLY A 141 -10.01 34.24 -0.05
N ASP A 142 -9.93 33.06 0.54
CA ASP A 142 -10.03 32.83 1.99
C ASP A 142 -8.77 33.31 2.73
N ILE A 143 -7.62 33.27 2.04
CA ILE A 143 -6.32 33.75 2.55
C ILE A 143 -5.59 34.54 1.46
N GLY A 144 -4.93 35.64 1.85
CA GLY A 144 -4.13 36.48 0.95
C GLY A 144 -2.61 36.19 0.98
N PHE A 145 -2.15 35.30 1.85
CA PHE A 145 -0.73 35.05 2.09
C PHE A 145 -0.47 33.57 2.33
N ILE A 146 0.68 33.07 1.83
CA ILE A 146 1.14 31.70 2.03
C ILE A 146 2.10 31.68 3.23
N PRO A 147 1.77 31.01 4.35
CA PRO A 147 2.68 30.85 5.47
C PRO A 147 3.99 30.17 5.05
N SER A 148 5.12 30.66 5.56
CA SER A 148 6.46 30.12 5.25
C SER A 148 6.58 28.62 5.57
N SER A 149 5.93 28.14 6.63
CA SER A 149 5.90 26.71 7.02
C SER A 149 5.22 25.84 5.97
N ALA A 150 4.16 26.33 5.32
CA ALA A 150 3.50 25.62 4.22
C ALA A 150 4.40 25.54 2.98
N ALA A 151 5.06 26.64 2.62
CA ALA A 151 6.02 26.64 1.51
C ALA A 151 7.18 25.67 1.74
N ILE A 152 7.74 25.63 2.95
CA ILE A 152 8.79 24.69 3.34
C ILE A 152 8.30 23.24 3.23
N THR A 153 7.08 22.94 3.69
CA THR A 153 6.55 21.56 3.65
C THR A 153 6.29 21.09 2.22
N ILE A 154 5.86 21.98 1.32
CA ILE A 154 5.71 21.70 -0.12
C ILE A 154 7.08 21.42 -0.76
N ALA A 155 8.09 22.23 -0.43
CA ALA A 155 9.46 22.03 -0.91
C ALA A 155 10.03 20.68 -0.44
N LEU A 156 9.85 20.36 0.85
CA LEU A 156 10.27 19.07 1.42
C LEU A 156 9.52 17.89 0.79
N GLY A 157 8.22 18.02 0.52
CA GLY A 157 7.45 17.00 -0.20
C GLY A 157 7.97 16.76 -1.62
N SER A 158 8.42 17.83 -2.30
CA SER A 158 9.04 17.72 -3.63
C SER A 158 10.40 17.04 -3.57
N ILE A 159 11.21 17.33 -2.55
CA ILE A 159 12.49 16.63 -2.30
C ILE A 159 12.23 15.15 -1.99
N ALA A 160 11.21 14.85 -1.18
CA ALA A 160 10.82 13.47 -0.86
C ALA A 160 10.38 12.70 -2.11
N LEU A 161 9.74 13.34 -3.07
CA LEU A 161 9.37 12.73 -4.36
C LEU A 161 10.63 12.30 -5.14
N VAL A 162 11.61 13.21 -5.27
CA VAL A 162 12.89 12.91 -5.92
C VAL A 162 13.63 11.79 -5.18
N ALA A 163 13.69 11.87 -3.86
CA ALA A 163 14.32 10.86 -3.02
C ALA A 163 13.65 9.47 -3.16
N THR A 164 12.32 9.45 -3.28
CA THR A 164 11.54 8.21 -3.53
C THR A 164 11.83 7.65 -4.92
N ALA A 165 11.93 8.51 -5.94
CA ALA A 165 12.32 8.10 -7.30
C ALA A 165 13.74 7.50 -7.33
N LEU A 166 14.67 8.03 -6.53
CA LEU A 166 16.03 7.50 -6.41
C LEU A 166 16.10 6.09 -5.81
N LEU A 167 15.07 5.62 -5.09
CA LEU A 167 15.00 4.24 -4.59
C LEU A 167 14.81 3.21 -5.71
N TRP A 168 14.34 3.65 -6.88
CA TRP A 168 14.11 2.78 -8.04
C TRP A 168 15.42 2.17 -8.57
N HIS A 169 16.50 2.96 -8.59
CA HIS A 169 17.81 2.52 -9.06
C HIS A 169 18.68 1.99 -7.91
N ARG A 170 19.17 0.75 -8.06
CA ARG A 170 19.98 0.07 -7.04
C ARG A 170 21.24 0.86 -6.62
N SER A 171 21.85 1.59 -7.56
CA SER A 171 23.05 2.40 -7.30
C SER A 171 22.79 3.68 -6.50
N THR A 172 21.56 4.21 -6.51
CA THR A 172 21.22 5.49 -5.86
C THR A 172 20.38 5.34 -4.61
N ARG A 173 20.05 4.11 -4.18
CA ARG A 173 19.15 3.85 -3.04
C ARG A 173 19.63 4.46 -1.74
N HIS A 174 20.94 4.43 -1.48
CA HIS A 174 21.51 5.01 -0.26
C HIS A 174 21.31 6.53 -0.22
N TRP A 175 21.48 7.23 -1.35
CA TRP A 175 21.19 8.66 -1.44
C TRP A 175 19.71 8.96 -1.23
N GLY A 176 18.82 8.18 -1.85
CA GLY A 176 17.37 8.33 -1.65
C GLY A 176 16.95 8.14 -0.19
N ALA A 177 17.48 7.10 0.48
CA ALA A 177 17.20 6.85 1.89
C ALA A 177 17.74 7.95 2.82
N MET A 178 18.97 8.42 2.58
CA MET A 178 19.56 9.52 3.36
C MET A 178 18.73 10.79 3.22
N MET A 179 18.30 11.14 2.00
CA MET A 179 17.45 12.30 1.76
C MET A 179 16.09 12.15 2.48
N LEU A 180 15.47 10.96 2.43
CA LEU A 180 14.22 10.67 3.13
C LEU A 180 14.32 10.74 4.66
N ALA A 181 15.48 10.41 5.22
CA ALA A 181 15.75 10.57 6.65
C ALA A 181 15.70 12.05 7.05
N VAL A 182 16.40 12.90 6.29
CA VAL A 182 16.46 14.34 6.54
C VAL A 182 15.09 14.99 6.33
N THR A 183 14.42 14.69 5.22
CA THR A 183 13.08 15.25 4.95
C THR A 183 12.04 14.74 5.94
N GLY A 184 12.14 13.49 6.40
CA GLY A 184 11.22 12.92 7.39
C GLY A 184 11.21 13.68 8.71
N VAL A 185 12.40 14.01 9.23
CA VAL A 185 12.52 14.82 10.46
C VAL A 185 11.96 16.22 10.26
N LEU A 186 12.31 16.86 9.16
CA LEU A 186 11.92 18.26 8.89
C LEU A 186 10.42 18.41 8.59
N ILE A 187 9.83 17.47 7.83
CA ILE A 187 8.39 17.48 7.54
C ILE A 187 7.60 17.31 8.83
N PHE A 188 7.98 16.40 9.72
CA PHE A 188 7.23 16.20 10.97
C PHE A 188 7.33 17.39 11.92
N ALA A 189 8.50 18.02 12.03
CA ALA A 189 8.67 19.25 12.82
C ALA A 189 7.80 20.39 12.28
N GLN A 190 7.72 20.55 10.96
CA GLN A 190 6.97 21.62 10.30
C GLN A 190 5.47 21.32 10.15
N SER A 191 5.06 20.04 10.16
CA SER A 191 3.67 19.63 10.00
C SER A 191 2.81 20.09 11.18
N VAL A 192 3.33 20.04 12.41
CA VAL A 192 2.63 20.50 13.62
C VAL A 192 2.31 22.00 13.51
N GLU A 193 3.27 22.79 13.02
CA GLU A 193 3.09 24.22 12.81
C GLU A 193 2.16 24.53 11.62
N ALA A 194 2.23 23.76 10.53
CA ALA A 194 1.30 23.89 9.41
C ALA A 194 -0.16 23.56 9.83
N LEU A 195 -0.35 22.54 10.67
CA LEU A 195 -1.65 22.15 11.24
C LEU A 195 -2.28 23.27 12.08
N TYR A 196 -1.45 24.06 12.77
CA TYR A 196 -1.89 25.22 13.56
C TYR A 196 -2.61 26.27 12.69
N TYR A 197 -2.07 26.58 11.51
CA TYR A 197 -2.65 27.58 10.60
C TYR A 197 -3.82 27.04 9.76
N LEU A 198 -3.86 25.72 9.52
CA LEU A 198 -4.81 25.12 8.58
C LEU A 198 -6.12 24.65 9.24
N SER A 199 -6.23 24.55 10.58
CA SER A 199 -7.44 24.02 11.20
C SER A 199 -7.70 24.55 12.61
N ALA A 200 -8.84 25.21 12.81
CA ALA A 200 -9.36 25.57 14.13
C ALA A 200 -9.61 24.33 15.02
N THR A 201 -9.92 23.17 14.42
CA THR A 201 -10.06 21.90 15.14
C THR A 201 -8.70 21.34 15.57
N ALA A 202 -7.65 21.51 14.75
CA ALA A 202 -6.29 21.11 15.11
C ALA A 202 -5.73 21.99 16.23
N LEU A 203 -6.04 23.29 16.22
CA LEU A 203 -5.72 24.22 17.31
C LEU A 203 -6.29 23.72 18.66
N VAL A 204 -7.56 23.30 18.68
CA VAL A 204 -8.20 22.76 19.89
C VAL A 204 -7.53 21.46 20.36
N VAL A 205 -7.13 20.59 19.45
CA VAL A 205 -6.44 19.33 19.79
C VAL A 205 -5.01 19.59 20.28
N ILE A 206 -4.25 20.48 19.62
CA ILE A 206 -2.87 20.83 19.99
C ILE A 206 -2.84 21.49 21.37
N LEU A 207 -3.78 22.41 21.65
CA LEU A 207 -3.87 23.06 22.97
C LEU A 207 -4.32 22.09 24.08
N ARG A 208 -5.04 21.03 23.75
CA ARG A 208 -5.49 19.99 24.70
C ARG A 208 -4.43 18.90 24.94
N VAL A 209 -3.53 18.69 23.99
CA VAL A 209 -2.62 17.53 23.94
C VAL A 209 -1.18 18.02 23.87
N THR A 210 -0.62 18.37 25.02
CA THR A 210 0.75 18.91 25.16
C THR A 210 1.85 17.92 24.76
N TRP A 211 1.56 16.63 24.67
CA TRP A 211 2.52 15.60 24.24
C TRP A 211 2.57 15.40 22.71
N LEU A 212 1.75 16.11 21.94
CA LEU A 212 1.64 15.93 20.49
C LEU A 212 2.91 16.36 19.75
N GLU A 213 3.53 17.44 20.20
CA GLU A 213 4.79 17.93 19.68
C GLU A 213 5.97 16.96 19.93
N PRO A 214 6.25 16.50 21.17
CA PRO A 214 7.29 15.50 21.41
C PRO A 214 7.00 14.14 20.74
N ALA A 215 5.72 13.76 20.58
CA ALA A 215 5.37 12.55 19.82
C ALA A 215 5.67 12.71 18.32
N ALA A 216 5.43 13.87 17.72
CA ALA A 216 5.79 14.14 16.34
C ALA A 216 7.31 14.04 16.13
N TYR A 217 8.11 14.58 17.06
CA TYR A 217 9.57 14.42 17.03
C TYR A 217 10.00 12.95 17.19
N ALA A 218 9.39 12.20 18.10
CA ALA A 218 9.70 10.78 18.29
C ALA A 218 9.40 9.95 17.04
N ILE A 219 8.27 10.23 16.36
CA ILE A 219 7.91 9.59 15.08
C ILE A 219 8.91 9.97 13.99
N GLY A 220 9.25 11.26 13.85
CA GLY A 220 10.24 11.72 12.88
C GLY A 220 11.62 11.08 13.08
N LEU A 221 12.02 10.91 14.34
CA LEU A 221 13.29 10.26 14.70
C LEU A 221 13.26 8.75 14.42
N GLY A 222 12.14 8.08 14.69
CA GLY A 222 11.94 6.68 14.31
C GLY A 222 12.03 6.47 12.79
N VAL A 223 11.42 7.37 12.01
CA VAL A 223 11.53 7.39 10.54
C VAL A 223 12.98 7.59 10.10
N ALA A 224 13.70 8.54 10.70
CA ALA A 224 15.09 8.79 10.40
C ALA A 224 15.97 7.56 10.66
N ILE A 225 15.77 6.88 11.79
CA ILE A 225 16.51 5.65 12.12
C ILE A 225 16.29 4.60 11.03
N VAL A 226 15.04 4.33 10.63
CA VAL A 226 14.73 3.33 9.59
C VAL A 226 15.35 3.69 8.23
N CYS A 227 15.37 4.97 7.87
CA CYS A 227 15.99 5.42 6.63
C CYS A 227 17.54 5.35 6.70
N LEU A 228 18.14 5.65 7.85
CA LEU A 228 19.59 5.57 8.06
C LEU A 228 20.07 4.11 8.09
N THR A 229 19.31 3.19 8.68
CA THR A 229 19.65 1.76 8.61
C THR A 229 19.62 1.25 7.17
N GLY A 230 18.64 1.67 6.37
CA GLY A 230 18.63 1.41 4.93
C GLY A 230 19.82 1.99 4.18
N THR A 231 20.19 3.22 4.49
CA THR A 231 21.36 3.89 3.93
C THR A 231 22.63 3.09 4.21
N ALA A 232 22.87 2.72 5.47
CA ALA A 232 24.04 1.94 5.87
C ALA A 232 24.07 0.55 5.20
N GLN A 233 22.93 -0.12 5.10
CA GLN A 233 22.82 -1.43 4.47
C GLN A 233 23.12 -1.37 2.96
N TRP A 234 22.69 -0.32 2.27
CA TRP A 234 22.88 -0.17 0.82
C TRP A 234 24.17 0.53 0.42
N ALA A 235 24.86 1.18 1.37
CA ALA A 235 26.17 1.80 1.15
C ALA A 235 27.33 0.79 1.32
N MET A 236 27.14 -0.31 2.05
CA MET A 236 28.18 -1.31 2.27
C MET A 236 28.50 -2.10 0.98
N PRO A 237 29.70 -1.99 0.41
CA PRO A 237 30.13 -2.83 -0.71
C PRO A 237 30.35 -4.27 -0.20
N ALA A 238 29.94 -5.27 -0.98
CA ALA A 238 30.08 -6.70 -0.64
C ALA A 238 31.53 -7.22 -0.58
N HIS A 239 32.54 -6.36 -0.41
CA HIS A 239 33.96 -6.66 -0.57
C HIS A 239 34.74 -6.91 0.73
N LEU A 240 34.08 -7.01 1.89
CA LEU A 240 34.75 -7.18 3.19
C LEU A 240 34.40 -8.50 3.90
N VAL A 241 34.34 -9.60 3.16
CA VAL A 241 34.59 -10.92 3.76
C VAL A 241 36.01 -11.30 3.36
N PRO A 242 37.02 -11.14 4.24
CA PRO A 242 38.33 -11.68 3.98
C PRO A 242 38.16 -13.19 3.85
N ALA A 243 38.40 -13.72 2.65
CA ALA A 243 38.55 -15.14 2.45
C ALA A 243 39.68 -15.59 3.37
N THR A 244 39.33 -16.20 4.50
CA THR A 244 40.29 -16.92 5.33
C THR A 244 40.83 -18.04 4.46
N SER A 245 42.00 -17.81 3.88
CA SER A 245 42.78 -18.80 3.17
C SER A 245 43.14 -19.88 4.17
N ASN A 246 42.31 -20.92 4.24
CA ASN A 246 42.61 -22.13 4.99
C ASN A 246 43.65 -22.91 4.18
N ARG A 247 44.90 -22.42 4.24
CA ARG A 247 46.08 -23.05 3.66
C ARG A 247 46.32 -24.34 4.45
N ARG A 248 46.08 -25.47 3.80
CA ARG A 248 46.50 -26.79 4.27
C ARG A 248 47.99 -26.74 4.61
N GLU A 249 48.32 -26.91 5.88
CA GLU A 249 49.62 -27.44 6.28
C GLU A 249 49.35 -28.77 7.00
N SER A 250 49.34 -29.84 6.20
CA SER A 250 49.59 -31.19 6.66
C SER A 250 51.10 -31.40 6.67
N ARG A 251 51.68 -31.49 7.87
CA ARG A 251 52.91 -32.22 8.13
C ARG A 251 52.76 -32.98 9.44
#